data_AF-A0A0K1E806-F1
#
_entry.id   AF-A0A0K1E806-F1
#
_cell.length_a   1.000
_cell.length_b   1.000
_cell.length_c   1.000
_cell.angle_alpha   90.00
_cell.angle_beta   90.00
_cell.angle_gamma   90.00
#
_symmetry.space_group_name_H-M   'P 1'
#
loop_
_entity.id
_entity.type
_entity.pdbx_description
1 polymer ?
#
loop_
_entity_poly.entity_id
_entity_poly.type
_entity_poly.pdbx_seq_one_letter_code
_entity_poly.pdbx_strand_id
1 'polypeptide(L)'
;MSQVRALGFAFLVTMPGALGCGPAPYLEAEPPPQVTARPAERQAVVVVLQEPAPEPAVEGWIPDAPREGNPLGQVKAWQGDYDCPQGTTELTLHILSVRGQHVSALFDFHHLDSGAAGRYLMAGRVHPETGRVMLTPGAWISQPRHYVSVGMSGELSEDGSLFAGRMEHPLCGAFRLRPAR
;
A
#
# COMPACT_ATOMS: atom_id res chain seq x y z
N MET A 1 1.62 -71.71 33.27
CA MET A 1 2.91 -72.42 33.50
C MET A 1 3.83 -71.98 32.38
N SER A 2 5.03 -71.43 32.53
CA SER A 2 5.87 -71.10 33.67
C SER A 2 6.88 -70.05 33.20
N GLN A 3 7.24 -69.14 34.11
CA GLN A 3 8.32 -68.15 34.01
C GLN A 3 9.69 -68.79 33.78
N VAL A 4 10.61 -68.08 33.10
CA VAL A 4 12.07 -68.19 33.34
C VAL A 4 12.73 -66.81 33.23
N ARG A 5 13.65 -66.57 34.17
CA ARG A 5 14.37 -65.33 34.52
C ARG A 5 15.56 -64.97 33.62
N ALA A 6 15.97 -63.72 33.82
CA ALA A 6 17.15 -62.98 33.39
C ALA A 6 18.54 -63.67 33.48
N LEU A 7 19.47 -63.18 32.63
CA LEU A 7 20.90 -63.05 32.89
C LEU A 7 21.47 -61.93 31.99
N GLY A 8 22.16 -60.96 32.58
CA GLY A 8 22.88 -59.90 31.86
C GLY A 8 24.36 -60.22 31.67
N PHE A 9 25.07 -59.48 30.82
CA PHE A 9 26.53 -59.31 30.90
C PHE A 9 26.99 -58.06 30.13
N ALA A 10 27.85 -57.27 30.77
CA ALA A 10 28.52 -56.09 30.24
C ALA A 10 29.76 -56.47 29.41
N PHE A 11 30.14 -55.63 28.44
CA PHE A 11 31.41 -55.75 27.71
C PHE A 11 32.21 -54.44 27.79
N LEU A 12 33.48 -54.58 28.17
CA LEU A 12 34.44 -53.51 28.43
C LEU A 12 35.56 -53.52 27.37
N VAL A 13 36.05 -52.31 27.10
CA VAL A 13 36.98 -51.85 26.06
C VAL A 13 38.41 -52.37 26.23
N THR A 14 39.17 -52.48 25.13
CA THR A 14 40.64 -52.43 25.21
C THR A 14 41.25 -51.85 23.91
N MET A 15 42.12 -50.84 24.05
CA MET A 15 42.90 -50.17 23.01
C MET A 15 44.39 -50.52 23.15
N PRO A 16 45.17 -50.68 22.06
CA PRO A 16 46.60 -51.01 22.15
C PRO A 16 47.54 -49.83 21.84
N GLY A 17 48.60 -49.71 22.66
CA GLY A 17 50.00 -49.61 22.20
C GLY A 17 50.62 -48.22 22.04
N ALA A 18 51.52 -47.86 22.97
CA ALA A 18 52.39 -46.68 22.94
C ALA A 18 53.85 -47.04 22.56
N LEU A 19 54.49 -46.22 21.72
CA LEU A 19 55.94 -46.18 21.46
C LEU A 19 56.37 -44.71 21.33
N GLY A 20 57.46 -44.31 22.00
CA GLY A 20 58.31 -43.21 21.52
C GLY A 20 58.73 -42.10 22.50
N CYS A 21 59.99 -42.19 22.92
CA CYS A 21 61.05 -41.15 23.03
C CYS A 21 60.92 -39.92 23.96
N GLY A 22 61.96 -39.73 24.79
CA GLY A 22 62.12 -38.68 25.81
C GLY A 22 62.36 -37.25 25.30
N PRO A 23 62.55 -36.27 26.20
CA PRO A 23 62.45 -34.85 25.88
C PRO A 23 63.64 -34.36 25.05
N ALA A 24 63.33 -33.66 23.94
CA ALA A 24 64.28 -32.96 23.10
C ALA A 24 64.82 -31.70 23.80
N PRO A 25 66.08 -31.29 23.53
CA PRO A 25 66.63 -30.04 24.06
C PRO A 25 65.89 -28.85 23.45
N TYR A 26 65.50 -27.88 24.28
CA TYR A 26 64.85 -26.65 23.84
C TYR A 26 65.87 -25.79 23.08
N LEU A 27 65.61 -25.49 21.80
CA LEU A 27 66.19 -24.35 21.12
C LEU A 27 65.53 -23.10 21.71
N GLU A 28 66.30 -22.20 22.31
CA GLU A 28 65.81 -20.87 22.69
C GLU A 28 65.41 -20.10 21.43
N ALA A 29 64.12 -19.82 21.31
CA ALA A 29 63.59 -18.98 20.26
C ALA A 29 63.99 -17.52 20.54
N GLU A 30 64.52 -16.83 19.53
CA GLU A 30 64.79 -15.39 19.62
C GLU A 30 63.50 -14.63 19.98
N PRO A 31 63.57 -13.63 20.86
CA PRO A 31 62.39 -12.85 21.22
C PRO A 31 61.84 -12.13 19.98
N PRO A 32 60.51 -12.07 19.81
CA PRO A 32 59.89 -11.44 18.66
C PRO A 32 60.25 -9.95 18.58
N PRO A 33 60.36 -9.38 17.37
CA PRO A 33 60.67 -7.97 17.20
C PRO A 33 59.61 -7.11 17.90
N GLN A 34 60.07 -6.13 18.68
CA GLN A 34 59.16 -5.22 19.37
C GLN A 34 58.47 -4.31 18.36
N VAL A 35 57.16 -4.51 18.20
CA VAL A 35 56.30 -3.65 17.40
C VAL A 35 56.11 -2.34 18.16
N THR A 36 56.79 -1.28 17.75
CA THR A 36 56.51 0.07 18.24
C THR A 36 55.14 0.49 17.74
N ALA A 37 54.17 0.60 18.64
CA ALA A 37 52.83 1.10 18.32
C ALA A 37 52.92 2.54 17.82
N ARG A 38 52.42 2.79 16.60
CA ARG A 38 52.18 4.16 16.11
C ARG A 38 51.10 4.81 16.98
N PRO A 39 51.18 6.13 17.28
CA PRO A 39 50.08 6.83 17.92
C PRO A 39 48.83 6.67 17.07
N ALA A 40 47.75 6.16 17.68
CA ALA A 40 46.47 6.05 17.00
C ALA A 40 45.93 7.47 16.75
N GLU A 41 46.09 7.94 15.50
CA GLU A 41 45.43 9.16 15.05
C GLU A 41 43.91 8.95 15.18
N ARG A 42 43.28 9.76 16.03
CA ARG A 42 41.83 9.75 16.20
C ARG A 42 41.21 10.28 14.93
N GLN A 43 40.77 9.39 14.05
CA GLN A 43 39.90 9.74 12.95
C GLN A 43 38.55 10.16 13.53
N ALA A 44 38.27 11.45 13.52
CA ALA A 44 36.94 11.95 13.85
C ALA A 44 35.99 11.57 12.72
N VAL A 45 35.08 10.64 12.99
CA VAL A 45 33.95 10.33 12.09
C VAL A 45 32.92 11.44 12.29
N VAL A 46 32.85 12.36 11.33
CA VAL A 46 31.79 13.38 11.30
C VAL A 46 30.55 12.72 10.68
N VAL A 47 29.59 12.35 11.52
CA VAL A 47 28.25 11.95 11.05
C VAL A 47 27.52 13.24 10.69
N VAL A 48 27.56 13.59 9.40
CA VAL A 48 26.69 14.64 8.86
C VAL A 48 25.29 14.04 8.85
N LEU A 49 24.44 14.46 9.79
CA LEU A 49 23.01 14.20 9.71
C LEU A 49 22.51 14.96 8.49
N GLN A 50 22.28 14.25 7.38
CA GLN A 50 21.56 14.81 6.25
C GLN A 50 20.17 15.18 6.74
N GLU A 51 19.82 16.46 6.64
CA GLU A 51 18.44 16.88 6.77
C GLU A 51 17.58 16.03 5.81
N PRO A 52 16.47 15.45 6.27
CA PRO A 52 15.63 14.64 5.42
C PRO A 52 15.23 15.47 4.20
N ALA A 53 15.42 14.90 3.01
CA ALA A 53 15.00 15.53 1.77
C ALA A 53 13.55 16.01 1.93
N PRO A 54 13.22 17.24 1.51
CA PRO A 54 11.85 17.74 1.62
C PRO A 54 10.92 16.73 0.96
N GLU A 55 9.95 16.23 1.71
CA GLU A 55 8.91 15.36 1.17
C GLU A 55 8.32 16.06 -0.07
N PRO A 56 8.16 15.35 -1.20
CA PRO A 56 7.62 15.98 -2.39
C PRO A 56 6.26 16.58 -2.02
N ALA A 57 6.14 17.90 -2.20
CA ALA A 57 4.91 18.62 -1.95
C ALA A 57 3.76 17.90 -2.67
N VAL A 58 2.87 17.26 -1.90
CA VAL A 58 1.68 16.55 -2.39
C VAL A 58 0.66 17.50 -3.03
N GLU A 59 0.91 18.81 -2.95
CA GLU A 59 0.07 19.90 -3.45
C GLU A 59 0.02 20.01 -4.99
N GLY A 60 0.78 19.19 -5.73
CA GLY A 60 0.98 19.38 -7.18
C GLY A 60 0.68 18.20 -8.10
N TRP A 61 0.21 17.05 -7.60
CA TRP A 61 0.03 15.86 -8.48
C TRP A 61 -1.21 15.91 -9.38
N ILE A 62 -2.10 16.89 -9.18
CA ILE A 62 -3.22 17.14 -10.09
C ILE A 62 -2.85 18.33 -10.97
N PRO A 63 -2.40 18.12 -12.23
CA PRO A 63 -2.23 19.22 -13.15
C PRO A 63 -3.56 19.97 -13.28
N ASP A 64 -3.56 21.29 -13.11
CA ASP A 64 -4.67 22.18 -13.46
C ASP A 64 -4.87 22.33 -14.98
N ALA A 65 -4.25 21.45 -15.76
CA ALA A 65 -4.39 21.37 -17.21
C ALA A 65 -5.87 21.35 -17.62
N PRO A 66 -6.20 21.86 -18.83
CA PRO A 66 -7.48 22.51 -19.08
C PRO A 66 -8.64 21.55 -18.83
N ARG A 67 -9.38 21.82 -17.75
CA ARG A 67 -10.77 21.38 -17.56
C ARG A 67 -11.70 21.92 -18.65
N GLU A 68 -11.18 22.85 -19.46
CA GLU A 68 -11.87 23.55 -20.53
C GLU A 68 -12.47 22.55 -21.54
N GLY A 69 -13.79 22.56 -21.64
CA GLY A 69 -14.57 21.72 -22.56
C GLY A 69 -15.18 20.45 -21.96
N ASN A 70 -14.88 20.10 -20.70
CA ASN A 70 -15.52 18.97 -20.03
C ASN A 70 -16.33 19.42 -18.80
N PRO A 71 -17.68 19.36 -18.87
CA PRO A 71 -18.53 19.87 -17.79
C PRO A 71 -18.33 19.15 -16.46
N LEU A 72 -17.97 17.85 -16.45
CA LEU A 72 -17.69 17.13 -15.20
C LEU A 72 -16.44 17.70 -14.50
N GLY A 73 -15.48 18.14 -15.31
CA GLY A 73 -14.19 18.66 -14.87
C GLY A 73 -14.22 20.09 -14.34
N GLN A 74 -15.31 20.85 -14.55
CA GLN A 74 -15.40 22.26 -14.17
C GLN A 74 -15.30 22.48 -12.66
N VAL A 75 -15.62 21.46 -11.86
CA VAL A 75 -15.52 21.48 -10.40
C VAL A 75 -14.57 20.40 -9.92
N LYS A 76 -13.97 20.62 -8.74
CA LYS A 76 -12.98 19.70 -8.17
C LYS A 76 -13.63 18.46 -7.55
N ALA A 77 -14.85 18.59 -7.05
CA ALA A 77 -15.57 17.47 -6.45
C ALA A 77 -17.09 17.63 -6.60
N TRP A 78 -17.76 16.49 -6.60
CA TRP A 78 -19.21 16.35 -6.60
C TRP A 78 -19.62 15.57 -5.35
N GLN A 79 -20.64 16.03 -4.64
CA GLN A 79 -21.08 15.43 -3.38
C GLN A 79 -22.58 15.14 -3.39
N GLY A 80 -22.97 14.04 -2.76
CA GLY A 80 -24.34 13.63 -2.56
C GLY A 80 -24.38 12.21 -2.03
N ASP A 81 -25.32 11.42 -2.53
CA ASP A 81 -25.62 10.09 -1.98
C ASP A 81 -26.13 9.13 -3.06
N TYR A 82 -26.13 7.85 -2.68
CA TYR A 82 -26.82 6.79 -3.40
C TYR A 82 -27.37 5.75 -2.42
N ASP A 83 -28.44 5.09 -2.83
CA ASP A 83 -29.08 4.05 -2.04
C ASP A 83 -28.74 2.65 -2.55
N CYS A 84 -28.53 1.73 -1.64
CA CYS A 84 -28.53 0.30 -1.90
C CYS A 84 -29.39 -0.40 -0.83
N PRO A 85 -29.73 -1.69 -0.97
CA PRO A 85 -30.60 -2.38 0.00
C PRO A 85 -30.00 -2.44 1.40
N GLN A 86 -28.68 -2.31 1.51
CA GLN A 86 -27.96 -2.23 2.79
C GLN A 86 -28.09 -0.88 3.51
N GLY A 87 -28.55 0.17 2.85
CA GLY A 87 -28.64 1.53 3.42
C GLY A 87 -28.15 2.63 2.47
N THR A 88 -28.33 3.87 2.91
CA THR A 88 -27.85 5.08 2.22
C THR A 88 -26.34 5.22 2.38
N THR A 89 -25.67 5.56 1.28
CA THR A 89 -24.23 5.80 1.26
C THR A 89 -23.95 7.22 0.78
N GLU A 90 -23.25 8.00 1.60
CA GLU A 90 -22.70 9.30 1.19
C GLU A 90 -21.57 9.07 0.18
N LEU A 91 -21.52 9.94 -0.83
CA LEU A 91 -20.55 9.87 -1.92
C LEU A 91 -19.96 11.25 -2.16
N THR A 92 -18.63 11.33 -2.14
CA THR A 92 -17.86 12.42 -2.73
C THR A 92 -17.01 11.89 -3.90
N LEU A 93 -17.26 12.42 -5.08
CA LEU A 93 -16.52 12.12 -6.29
C LEU A 93 -15.51 13.23 -6.56
N HIS A 94 -14.24 12.99 -6.29
CA HIS A 94 -13.18 13.96 -6.57
C HIS A 94 -12.67 13.79 -7.99
N ILE A 95 -12.64 14.87 -8.76
CA ILE A 95 -12.13 14.86 -10.12
C ILE A 95 -10.62 15.07 -10.10
N LEU A 96 -9.89 13.99 -10.39
CA LEU A 96 -8.42 13.98 -10.34
C LEU A 96 -7.81 14.57 -11.60
N SER A 97 -8.30 14.18 -12.78
CA SER A 97 -7.85 14.78 -14.03
C SER A 97 -8.86 14.60 -15.15
N VAL A 98 -8.83 15.54 -16.09
CA VAL A 98 -9.65 15.51 -17.30
C VAL A 98 -8.77 15.80 -18.50
N ARG A 99 -8.89 14.97 -19.54
CA ARG A 99 -8.15 15.11 -20.80
C ARG A 99 -9.10 14.86 -21.97
N GLY A 100 -9.67 15.95 -22.49
CA GLY A 100 -10.76 15.87 -23.46
C GLY A 100 -11.96 15.11 -22.87
N GLN A 101 -12.34 14.01 -23.51
CA GLN A 101 -13.44 13.17 -23.04
C GLN A 101 -13.04 12.22 -21.92
N HIS A 102 -11.75 12.03 -21.64
CA HIS A 102 -11.30 11.09 -20.62
C HIS A 102 -11.28 11.74 -19.24
N VAL A 103 -11.79 11.00 -18.24
CA VAL A 103 -11.82 11.43 -16.85
C VAL A 103 -11.17 10.37 -15.97
N SER A 104 -10.45 10.83 -14.97
CA SER A 104 -10.03 10.06 -13.80
C SER A 104 -10.57 10.72 -12.54
N ALA A 105 -11.03 9.92 -11.59
CA ALA A 105 -11.66 10.39 -10.37
C ALA A 105 -11.32 9.49 -9.18
N LEU A 106 -11.55 10.00 -7.98
CA LEU A 106 -11.54 9.25 -6.73
C LEU A 106 -12.99 9.15 -6.25
N PHE A 107 -13.47 7.93 -6.07
CA PHE A 107 -14.73 7.64 -5.39
C PHE A 107 -14.45 7.52 -3.90
N ASP A 108 -15.00 8.42 -3.10
CA ASP A 108 -14.94 8.41 -1.64
C ASP A 108 -16.35 8.22 -1.07
N PHE A 109 -16.55 7.20 -0.25
CA PHE A 109 -17.86 6.88 0.28
C PHE A 109 -17.85 6.64 1.78
N HIS A 110 -19.02 6.89 2.39
CA HIS A 110 -19.30 6.60 3.78
C HIS A 110 -20.72 6.01 3.90
N HIS A 111 -20.81 4.74 4.31
CA HIS A 111 -22.07 4.05 4.51
C HIS A 111 -22.64 4.39 5.90
N LEU A 112 -23.76 5.09 5.93
CA LEU A 112 -24.29 5.69 7.16
C LEU A 112 -24.62 4.66 8.25
N ASP A 113 -25.20 3.52 7.87
CA ASP A 113 -25.69 2.53 8.83
C ASP A 113 -24.58 1.70 9.46
N SER A 114 -23.51 1.41 8.72
CA SER A 114 -22.40 0.57 9.20
C SER A 114 -21.16 1.36 9.63
N GLY A 115 -21.07 2.65 9.26
CA GLY A 115 -19.88 3.47 9.42
C GLY A 115 -18.70 3.04 8.52
N ALA A 116 -18.92 2.11 7.58
CA ALA A 116 -17.88 1.68 6.67
C ALA A 116 -17.55 2.80 5.67
N ALA A 117 -16.27 3.15 5.54
CA ALA A 117 -15.80 4.17 4.64
C ALA A 117 -14.69 3.64 3.74
N GLY A 118 -14.75 3.94 2.44
CA GLY A 118 -13.83 3.39 1.46
C GLY A 118 -13.53 4.35 0.33
N ARG A 119 -12.39 4.13 -0.30
CA ARG A 119 -11.88 4.98 -1.38
C ARG A 119 -11.29 4.13 -2.51
N TYR A 120 -11.70 4.38 -3.74
CA TYR A 120 -11.15 3.72 -4.92
C TYR A 120 -11.09 4.65 -6.13
N LEU A 121 -10.15 4.36 -7.04
CA LEU A 121 -9.99 5.11 -8.27
C LEU A 121 -11.09 4.77 -9.26
N MET A 122 -11.48 5.74 -10.08
CA MET A 122 -12.36 5.55 -11.22
C MET A 122 -11.76 6.18 -12.47
N ALA A 123 -12.07 5.59 -13.61
CA ALA A 123 -11.71 6.11 -14.91
C ALA A 123 -12.89 5.96 -15.87
N GLY A 124 -12.99 6.85 -16.85
CA GLY A 124 -14.10 6.77 -17.78
C GLY A 124 -14.14 7.89 -18.79
N ARG A 125 -15.34 8.12 -19.31
CA ARG A 125 -15.58 9.09 -20.39
C ARG A 125 -16.77 9.99 -20.12
N VAL A 126 -16.67 11.21 -20.64
CA VAL A 126 -17.74 12.21 -20.72
C VAL A 126 -18.03 12.49 -22.19
N HIS A 127 -19.31 12.47 -22.56
CA HIS A 127 -19.81 12.84 -23.87
C HIS A 127 -20.41 14.25 -23.79
N PRO A 128 -19.67 15.31 -24.14
CA PRO A 128 -20.10 16.69 -23.92
C PRO A 128 -21.41 17.03 -24.65
N GLU A 129 -21.64 16.45 -25.82
CA GLU A 129 -22.86 16.66 -26.61
C GLU A 129 -24.15 16.17 -25.94
N THR A 130 -24.04 15.15 -25.07
CA THR A 130 -25.21 14.53 -24.43
C THR A 130 -25.19 14.64 -22.91
N GLY A 131 -24.13 15.22 -22.34
CA GLY A 131 -23.88 15.21 -20.90
C GLY A 131 -23.62 13.81 -20.31
N ARG A 132 -23.58 12.74 -21.12
CA ARG A 132 -23.46 11.37 -20.61
C ARG A 132 -22.07 11.09 -20.05
N VAL A 133 -22.03 10.51 -18.87
CA VAL A 133 -20.82 10.12 -18.15
C VAL A 133 -20.88 8.64 -17.82
N MET A 134 -19.78 7.93 -18.07
CA MET A 134 -19.61 6.53 -17.68
C MET A 134 -18.27 6.38 -16.97
N LEU A 135 -18.29 5.90 -15.73
CA LEU A 135 -17.10 5.69 -14.90
C LEU A 135 -17.04 4.23 -14.45
N THR A 136 -15.90 3.60 -14.68
CA THR A 136 -15.61 2.23 -14.26
C THR A 136 -14.65 2.22 -13.08
N PRO A 137 -14.83 1.30 -12.12
CA PRO A 137 -13.97 1.21 -10.95
C PRO A 137 -12.57 0.71 -11.33
N GLY A 138 -11.57 1.20 -10.61
CA GLY A 138 -10.17 0.81 -10.69
C GLY A 138 -9.66 0.31 -9.33
N ALA A 139 -8.39 0.62 -9.03
CA ALA A 139 -7.75 0.15 -7.81
C ALA A 139 -8.36 0.76 -6.54
N TRP A 140 -8.44 -0.05 -5.49
CA TRP A 140 -8.74 0.42 -4.14
C TRP A 140 -7.57 1.21 -3.55
N ILE A 141 -7.89 2.31 -2.89
CA ILE A 141 -6.96 3.06 -2.02
C ILE A 141 -7.19 2.65 -0.57
N SER A 142 -8.46 2.50 -0.17
CA SER A 142 -8.85 1.97 1.14
C SER A 142 -10.11 1.14 0.97
N GLN A 143 -9.99 -0.18 1.13
CA GLN A 143 -11.10 -1.12 0.97
C GLN A 143 -11.62 -1.60 2.34
N PRO A 144 -12.88 -1.30 2.68
CA PRO A 144 -13.54 -1.96 3.80
C PRO A 144 -13.71 -3.45 3.56
N ARG A 145 -13.66 -4.23 4.63
CA ARG A 145 -13.90 -5.67 4.56
C ARG A 145 -15.29 -5.94 3.97
N HIS A 146 -15.37 -6.85 3.01
CA HIS A 146 -16.61 -7.27 2.33
C HIS A 146 -17.25 -6.23 1.39
N TYR A 147 -16.55 -5.14 1.04
CA TYR A 147 -17.03 -4.18 0.05
C TYR A 147 -16.45 -4.46 -1.34
N VAL A 148 -17.26 -4.20 -2.37
CA VAL A 148 -16.89 -4.28 -3.78
C VAL A 148 -16.95 -2.89 -4.41
N SER A 149 -16.05 -2.61 -5.34
CA SER A 149 -16.03 -1.35 -6.08
C SER A 149 -17.00 -1.44 -7.25
N VAL A 150 -17.83 -0.43 -7.44
CA VAL A 150 -18.89 -0.42 -8.47
C VAL A 150 -18.70 0.76 -9.42
N GLY A 151 -19.09 0.56 -10.67
CA GLY A 151 -19.14 1.64 -11.65
C GLY A 151 -20.36 2.54 -11.45
N MET A 152 -20.41 3.62 -12.20
CA MET A 152 -21.57 4.50 -12.25
C MET A 152 -21.73 5.07 -13.66
N SER A 153 -22.98 5.21 -14.09
CA SER A 153 -23.34 5.90 -15.34
C SER A 153 -24.45 6.89 -15.10
N GLY A 154 -24.40 8.04 -15.76
CA GLY A 154 -25.37 9.10 -15.57
C GLY A 154 -25.20 10.23 -16.57
N GLU A 155 -25.90 11.32 -16.30
CA GLU A 155 -25.94 12.50 -17.15
C GLU A 155 -25.72 13.76 -16.29
N LEU A 156 -24.94 14.69 -16.84
CA LEU A 156 -24.78 16.04 -16.31
C LEU A 156 -25.91 16.92 -16.82
N SER A 157 -26.48 17.73 -15.92
CA SER A 157 -27.41 18.79 -16.33
C SER A 157 -26.67 19.86 -17.16
N GLU A 158 -27.41 20.50 -18.07
CA GLU A 158 -26.85 21.53 -18.97
C GLU A 158 -26.22 22.70 -18.20
N ASP A 159 -26.76 23.04 -17.04
CA ASP A 159 -26.27 24.10 -16.16
C ASP A 159 -25.11 23.66 -15.23
N GLY A 160 -24.69 22.39 -15.31
CA GLY A 160 -23.64 21.82 -14.46
C GLY A 160 -23.99 21.74 -12.97
N SER A 161 -25.27 21.89 -12.60
CA SER A 161 -25.71 21.89 -11.20
C SER A 161 -25.96 20.48 -10.63
N LEU A 162 -26.12 19.48 -11.50
CA LEU A 162 -26.49 18.12 -11.12
C LEU A 162 -25.75 17.08 -11.98
N PHE A 163 -25.19 16.08 -11.32
CA PHE A 163 -24.78 14.83 -11.94
C PHE A 163 -25.60 13.69 -11.33
N ALA A 164 -26.46 13.06 -12.13
CA ALA A 164 -27.37 12.03 -11.63
C ALA A 164 -27.41 10.81 -12.56
N GLY A 165 -27.67 9.64 -11.99
CA GLY A 165 -27.64 8.40 -12.75
C GLY A 165 -27.83 7.18 -11.87
N ARG A 166 -27.24 6.06 -12.27
CA ARG A 166 -27.33 4.77 -11.58
C ARG A 166 -25.97 4.23 -11.19
N MET A 167 -25.93 3.52 -10.07
CA MET A 167 -24.81 2.65 -9.75
C MET A 167 -24.86 1.41 -10.66
N GLU A 168 -23.73 1.00 -11.21
CA GLU A 168 -23.60 -0.20 -12.05
C GLU A 168 -23.52 -1.46 -11.20
N HIS A 169 -24.51 -1.64 -10.33
CA HIS A 169 -24.70 -2.82 -9.51
C HIS A 169 -26.20 -3.17 -9.49
N PRO A 170 -26.60 -4.44 -9.75
CA PRO A 170 -28.00 -4.81 -9.93
C PRO A 170 -28.93 -4.45 -8.77
N LEU A 171 -28.36 -4.41 -7.55
CA LEU A 171 -29.12 -4.15 -6.33
C LEU A 171 -29.12 -2.68 -5.92
N CYS A 172 -28.19 -1.86 -6.42
CA CYS A 172 -28.09 -0.47 -6.01
C CYS A 172 -28.94 0.45 -6.89
N GLY A 173 -29.39 1.55 -6.29
CA GLY A 173 -30.27 2.54 -6.88
C GLY A 173 -29.53 3.64 -7.64
N ALA A 174 -30.24 4.75 -7.74
CA ALA A 174 -29.75 5.97 -8.37
C ALA A 174 -28.81 6.74 -7.43
N PHE A 175 -27.89 7.51 -8.02
CA PHE A 175 -27.11 8.50 -7.31
C PHE A 175 -27.54 9.90 -7.74
N ARG A 176 -27.35 10.89 -6.85
CA ARG A 176 -27.53 12.31 -7.17
C ARG A 176 -26.41 13.12 -6.53
N LEU A 177 -25.58 13.76 -7.35
CA LEU A 177 -24.45 14.56 -6.89
C LEU A 177 -24.59 16.00 -7.34
N ARG A 178 -24.15 16.94 -6.50
CA ARG A 178 -24.04 18.37 -6.79
C ARG A 178 -22.60 18.81 -6.64
N PRO A 179 -22.18 19.93 -7.27
CA PRO A 179 -20.87 20.51 -7.00
C PRO A 179 -20.63 20.69 -5.50
N ALA A 180 -19.51 20.14 -5.01
CA ALA A 180 -19.05 20.42 -3.65
C ALA A 180 -18.60 21.89 -3.58
N ARG A 181 -18.96 22.58 -2.50
CA ARG A 181 -18.62 23.99 -2.28
C ARG A 181 -17.21 24.16 -1.74
#